data_AF-A0AAV7J3H1-F1
#
_entry.id   AF-A0AAV7J3H1-F1
#
_cell.length_a   1.000
_cell.length_b   1.000
_cell.length_c   1.000
_cell.angle_alpha   90.00
_cell.angle_beta   90.00
_cell.angle_gamma   90.00
#
_symmetry.space_group_name_H-M   'P 1'
#
loop_
_entity.id
_entity.type
_entity.pdbx_description
1 polymer ?
#
loop_
_entity_poly.entity_id
_entity_poly.type
_entity_poly.pdbx_seq_one_letter_code
_entity_poly.pdbx_strand_id
1 'polypeptide(L)'
;MPSETIQQDGYFYVVEKTKGRKKYVFCEKKNSKNCPVRGVKILNNPIEFFPSMGHTHAYDLLTIDVKSFKNELIAASKKHFYSIDDIYFNVSKSHLDEVKTKLPLKMVKAGMRNHQKKMAASLPILNTYGEVVEFLTEHINLTKYSENKLITLRNVEDDALLLGDPGFAASCQFDTLHISSTINVLPAFGNTRILTFILGQYEHYAFLIGIVLWARQTAEICTEILRQIKYYLLPSINLSKIYVDFDLKIFIQEVFPESNIHGTYNNYCRILYYESYEKNVRIVNPSHEEFLKSCFSLILLPHEKIEGGFNELVNNLTNDANVQLINFIGYFRTTWIQGVGPTNMSLFMTWAKNLHYGNFSFLKTAASYQMDHYRDILHHAEAMQDEQLDIYPQLPDEVDAEVHDNDDQEGIENVEFADYNIENEVVENEDEDMEETGDDEIPQDKCQICIKGPREIIVHPCCHYRMCQVCSKKVQKTAQEKRLPLKCPFCNELAQMFCRVF
;
A
#
# COMPACT_ATOMS: atom_id res chain seq x y z
N MET A 1 7.27 32.05 18.88
CA MET A 1 8.17 30.90 18.68
C MET A 1 7.86 29.87 19.75
N PRO A 2 7.86 28.56 19.45
CA PRO A 2 7.69 27.54 20.48
C PRO A 2 8.81 27.69 21.51
N SER A 3 8.44 27.80 22.78
CA SER A 3 9.39 27.88 23.89
C SER A 3 10.10 26.54 24.03
N GLU A 4 11.44 26.56 24.10
CA GLU A 4 12.26 25.37 24.29
C GLU A 4 11.92 24.70 25.63
N THR A 5 11.71 23.38 25.60
CA THR A 5 11.41 22.57 26.79
C THR A 5 12.62 21.68 27.12
N ILE A 6 13.00 21.62 28.38
CA ILE A 6 14.13 20.84 28.90
C ILE A 6 13.61 19.86 29.95
N GLN A 7 14.07 18.60 29.92
CA GLN A 7 13.76 17.59 30.92
C GLN A 7 14.95 17.44 31.90
N GLN A 8 14.67 17.44 33.20
CA GLN A 8 15.66 17.12 34.24
C GLN A 8 14.94 16.57 35.48
N ASP A 9 15.53 15.54 36.08
CA ASP A 9 15.04 14.87 37.28
C ASP A 9 13.61 14.32 37.16
N GLY A 10 13.08 14.10 35.94
CA GLY A 10 11.69 13.66 35.72
C GLY A 10 10.66 14.78 35.58
N TYR A 11 11.08 16.05 35.64
CA TYR A 11 10.22 17.21 35.39
C TYR A 11 10.57 17.91 34.07
N PHE A 12 9.58 18.63 33.51
CA PHE A 12 9.77 19.46 32.33
C PHE A 12 9.84 20.94 32.72
N TYR A 13 10.77 21.66 32.09
CA TYR A 13 10.97 23.08 32.30
C TYR A 13 10.92 23.82 30.96
N VAL A 14 10.28 24.98 30.96
CA VAL A 14 10.13 25.84 29.79
C VAL A 14 11.09 27.02 29.89
N VAL A 15 11.81 27.32 28.81
CA VAL A 15 12.66 28.51 28.73
C VAL A 15 11.78 29.75 28.53
N GLU A 16 11.64 30.59 29.56
CA GLU A 16 10.90 31.86 29.47
C GLU A 16 11.79 33.02 28.98
N LYS A 17 13.08 32.99 29.34
CA LYS A 17 13.98 34.12 29.09
C LYS A 17 15.41 33.65 28.82
N THR A 18 16.05 34.27 27.83
CA THR A 18 17.46 34.06 27.52
C THR A 18 18.23 35.36 27.75
N LYS A 19 19.34 35.31 28.51
CA LYS A 19 20.23 36.46 28.73
C LYS A 19 21.68 36.01 28.55
N GLY A 20 22.27 36.36 27.40
CA GLY A 20 23.60 35.85 27.02
C GLY A 20 23.60 34.32 26.93
N ARG A 21 24.53 33.65 27.64
CA ARG A 21 24.62 32.18 27.69
C ARG A 21 23.68 31.51 28.70
N LYS A 22 22.89 32.29 29.45
CA LYS A 22 22.00 31.78 30.50
C LYS A 22 20.57 31.68 29.96
N LYS A 23 19.98 30.49 30.08
CA LYS A 23 18.54 30.26 29.83
C LYS A 23 17.83 30.13 31.18
N TYR A 24 16.90 31.02 31.46
CA TYR A 24 16.06 30.97 32.67
C TYR A 24 14.88 30.06 32.39
N VAL A 25 14.77 29.02 33.20
CA VAL A 25 13.80 27.95 33.03
C VAL A 25 12.84 27.92 34.20
N PHE A 26 11.58 27.62 33.93
CA PHE A 26 10.52 27.48 34.93
C PHE A 26 9.84 26.13 34.74
N CYS A 27 9.36 25.51 35.83
CA CYS A 27 8.57 24.30 35.71
C CYS A 27 7.38 24.53 34.75
N GLU A 28 7.12 23.60 33.83
CA GLU A 28 6.01 23.67 32.87
C GLU A 28 4.64 23.79 33.58
N LYS A 29 4.53 23.26 34.80
CA LYS A 29 3.34 23.34 35.65
C LYS A 29 3.31 24.57 36.57
N LYS A 30 4.16 25.57 36.33
CA LYS A 30 4.19 26.84 37.09
C LYS A 30 2.81 27.47 37.23
N ASN A 31 2.06 27.56 36.13
CA ASN A 31 0.73 28.21 36.16
C ASN A 31 -0.41 27.24 36.53
N SER A 32 -0.30 25.96 36.15
CA SER A 32 -1.39 24.99 36.35
C SER A 32 -1.38 24.32 37.73
N LYS A 33 -0.22 24.27 38.40
CA LYS A 33 -0.04 23.69 39.74
C LYS A 33 0.64 24.66 40.72
N ASN A 34 0.75 25.94 40.34
CA ASN A 34 1.46 26.95 41.12
C ASN A 34 2.88 26.50 41.54
N CYS A 35 3.57 25.77 40.66
CA CYS A 35 4.88 25.22 40.96
C CYS A 35 5.93 26.34 41.01
N PRO A 36 6.62 26.55 42.14
CA PRO A 36 7.55 27.68 42.31
C PRO A 36 8.92 27.41 41.66
N VAL A 37 9.20 26.17 41.25
CA VAL A 37 10.54 25.76 40.81
C VAL A 37 10.94 26.48 39.53
N ARG A 38 12.11 27.11 39.62
CA ARG A 38 12.80 27.81 38.55
C ARG A 38 14.30 27.60 38.67
N GLY A 39 15.01 27.72 37.57
CA GLY A 39 16.45 27.52 37.52
C GLY A 39 17.11 28.27 36.38
N VAL A 40 18.41 28.08 36.25
CA VAL A 40 19.20 28.60 35.15
C VAL A 40 19.96 27.46 34.51
N LYS A 41 19.83 27.32 33.18
CA LYS A 41 20.66 26.43 32.38
C LYS A 41 21.76 27.24 31.70
N ILE A 42 23.00 26.91 32.01
CA ILE A 42 24.18 27.33 31.25
C ILE A 42 24.44 26.26 30.18
N LEU A 43 24.84 26.66 28.98
CA LEU A 43 25.09 25.74 27.86
C LEU A 43 25.91 24.51 28.31
N ASN A 44 25.43 23.30 27.99
CA ASN A 44 26.03 22.00 28.34
C ASN A 44 26.08 21.61 29.83
N ASN A 45 25.54 22.44 30.74
CA ASN A 45 25.41 22.09 32.15
C ASN A 45 23.97 21.66 32.49
N PRO A 46 23.78 20.86 33.55
CA PRO A 46 22.46 20.67 34.15
C PRO A 46 21.87 22.00 34.60
N ILE A 47 20.55 22.04 34.77
CA ILE A 47 19.84 23.17 35.34
C ILE A 47 20.30 23.33 36.79
N GLU A 48 20.84 24.51 37.10
CA GLU A 48 21.10 24.94 38.47
C GLU A 48 19.80 25.54 39.00
N PHE A 49 19.16 24.84 39.94
CA PHE A 49 17.95 25.33 40.60
C PHE A 49 18.29 26.39 41.64
N PHE A 50 17.44 27.39 41.78
CA PHE A 50 17.59 28.34 42.88
C PHE A 50 17.35 27.62 44.21
N PRO A 51 18.21 27.83 45.22
CA PRO A 51 18.08 27.16 46.50
C PRO A 51 16.70 27.42 47.13
N SER A 52 16.20 26.46 47.91
CA SER A 52 14.93 26.50 48.67
C SER A 52 13.63 26.22 47.91
N MET A 53 13.65 25.66 46.69
CA MET A 53 12.41 25.36 45.96
C MET A 53 12.32 23.90 45.53
N GLY A 54 11.39 23.16 46.15
CA GLY A 54 10.94 21.84 45.70
C GLY A 54 9.70 21.94 44.81
N HIS A 55 9.45 20.92 43.99
CA HIS A 55 8.21 20.85 43.21
C HIS A 55 7.02 20.58 44.14
N THR A 56 5.91 21.27 43.88
CA THR A 56 4.65 21.11 44.63
C THR A 56 3.74 20.02 44.04
N HIS A 57 4.25 19.23 43.10
CA HIS A 57 3.53 18.17 42.42
C HIS A 57 4.43 16.97 42.15
N ALA A 58 3.81 15.79 42.08
CA ALA A 58 4.49 14.57 41.67
C ALA A 58 4.93 14.63 40.19
N TYR A 59 5.85 13.74 39.85
CA TYR A 59 6.22 13.44 38.48
C TYR A 59 5.01 12.88 37.73
N ASP A 60 4.73 13.42 36.56
CA ASP A 60 3.70 12.90 35.68
C ASP A 60 4.38 11.99 34.65
N LEU A 61 4.67 10.74 35.08
CA LEU A 61 5.34 9.73 34.25
C LEU A 61 4.59 9.53 32.94
N LEU A 62 3.26 9.56 32.99
CA LEU A 62 2.41 9.45 31.81
C LEU A 62 2.62 10.63 30.84
N THR A 63 2.74 11.86 31.34
CA THR A 63 3.09 13.01 30.49
C THR A 63 4.51 12.92 29.91
N ILE A 64 5.46 12.34 30.65
CA ILE A 64 6.82 12.09 30.14
C ILE A 64 6.76 11.11 28.97
N ASP A 65 6.07 9.99 29.16
CA ASP A 65 5.95 8.93 28.16
C ASP A 65 5.18 9.42 26.92
N VAL A 66 4.10 10.18 27.09
CA VAL A 66 3.39 10.84 25.98
C VAL A 66 4.30 11.77 25.18
N LYS A 67 5.22 12.50 25.84
CA LYS A 67 6.20 13.35 25.13
C LYS A 67 7.28 12.52 24.44
N SER A 68 7.76 11.45 25.06
CA SER A 68 8.72 10.51 24.42
C SER A 68 8.11 9.92 23.17
N PHE A 69 6.91 9.34 23.30
CA PHE A 69 6.15 8.75 22.20
C PHE A 69 5.97 9.73 21.06
N LYS A 70 5.55 10.98 21.35
CA LYS A 70 5.43 12.03 20.33
C LYS A 70 6.75 12.32 19.62
N ASN A 71 7.86 12.38 20.35
CA ASN A 71 9.17 12.67 19.77
C ASN A 71 9.66 11.51 18.90
N GLU A 72 9.42 10.27 19.31
CA GLU A 72 9.74 9.07 18.56
C GLU A 72 8.94 8.98 17.26
N LEU A 73 7.63 9.28 17.31
CA LEU A 73 6.80 9.40 16.12
C LEU A 73 7.34 10.45 15.14
N ILE A 74 7.77 11.62 15.64
CA ILE A 74 8.36 12.68 14.81
C ILE A 74 9.71 12.23 14.24
N ALA A 75 10.54 11.56 15.04
CA ALA A 75 11.84 11.05 14.61
C ALA A 75 11.68 9.99 13.53
N ALA A 76 10.78 9.03 13.71
CA ALA A 76 10.45 8.00 12.73
C ALA A 76 9.87 8.62 11.44
N SER A 77 8.99 9.62 11.56
CA SER A 77 8.44 10.37 10.40
C SER A 77 9.50 11.15 9.61
N LYS A 78 10.68 11.40 10.18
CA LYS A 78 11.80 12.05 9.47
C LYS A 78 12.79 11.05 8.87
N LYS A 79 12.66 9.76 9.19
CA LYS A 79 13.58 8.70 8.76
C LYS A 79 12.94 7.78 7.73
N HIS A 80 11.62 7.61 7.78
CA HIS A 80 10.90 6.61 7.00
C HIS A 80 9.81 7.23 6.11
N PHE A 81 9.60 6.61 4.95
CA PHE A 81 8.51 6.90 4.02
C PHE A 81 7.29 5.99 4.20
N TYR A 82 7.27 5.15 5.24
CA TYR A 82 6.12 4.32 5.58
C TYR A 82 4.85 5.15 5.77
N SER A 83 3.69 4.49 5.68
CA SER A 83 2.45 5.16 5.98
C SER A 83 2.46 5.68 7.42
N ILE A 84 1.78 6.81 7.66
CA ILE A 84 1.73 7.40 8.99
C ILE A 84 1.04 6.47 9.99
N ASP A 85 0.11 5.65 9.50
CA ASP A 85 -0.58 4.63 10.26
C ASP A 85 0.42 3.52 10.70
N ASP A 86 1.30 3.04 9.81
CA ASP A 86 2.32 2.03 10.13
C ASP A 86 3.39 2.58 11.09
N ILE A 87 3.86 3.81 10.87
CA ILE A 87 4.81 4.45 11.78
C ILE A 87 4.21 4.54 13.17
N TYR A 88 2.94 4.96 13.28
CA TYR A 88 2.27 5.05 14.56
C TYR A 88 2.14 3.68 15.22
N PHE A 89 1.64 2.68 14.50
CA PHE A 89 1.44 1.35 15.02
C PHE A 89 2.76 0.74 15.52
N ASN A 90 3.82 0.79 14.71
CA ASN A 90 5.11 0.21 15.04
C ASN A 90 5.77 0.89 16.24
N VAL A 91 5.79 2.22 16.31
CA VAL A 91 6.35 2.93 17.47
C VAL A 91 5.49 2.65 18.72
N SER A 92 4.17 2.61 18.57
CA SER A 92 3.25 2.42 19.70
C SER A 92 3.40 1.06 20.41
N LYS A 93 3.93 0.03 19.74
CA LYS A 93 4.19 -1.29 20.37
C LYS A 93 5.07 -1.20 21.62
N SER A 94 5.92 -0.17 21.71
CA SER A 94 6.83 0.05 22.84
C SER A 94 6.27 0.95 23.96
N HIS A 95 5.02 1.42 23.85
CA HIS A 95 4.39 2.32 24.82
C HIS A 95 3.09 1.74 25.40
N LEU A 96 2.72 2.21 26.60
CA LEU A 96 1.50 1.80 27.31
C LEU A 96 0.22 2.27 26.61
N ASP A 97 -0.90 1.58 26.85
CA ASP A 97 -2.19 1.92 26.22
C ASP A 97 -2.77 3.26 26.70
N GLU A 98 -2.48 3.69 27.93
CA GLU A 98 -2.90 5.03 28.39
C GLU A 98 -2.19 6.14 27.61
N VAL A 99 -0.95 5.91 27.17
CA VAL A 99 -0.19 6.85 26.33
C VAL A 99 -0.81 6.95 24.94
N LYS A 100 -1.16 5.81 24.33
CA LYS A 100 -1.84 5.72 23.03
C LYS A 100 -3.21 6.42 23.08
N THR A 101 -3.94 6.26 24.18
CA THR A 101 -5.24 6.90 24.40
C THR A 101 -5.13 8.41 24.52
N LYS A 102 -4.05 8.92 25.14
CA LYS A 102 -3.77 10.37 25.24
C LYS A 102 -3.20 10.99 23.97
N LEU A 103 -2.56 10.20 23.12
CA LEU A 103 -1.97 10.66 21.87
C LEU A 103 -2.43 9.80 20.68
N PRO A 104 -3.74 9.70 20.41
CA PRO A 104 -4.27 8.85 19.35
C PRO A 104 -3.79 9.34 17.98
N LEU A 105 -3.67 8.42 17.04
CA LEU A 105 -3.21 8.68 15.66
C LEU A 105 -3.85 9.93 15.04
N LYS A 106 -5.17 10.11 15.20
CA LYS A 106 -5.91 11.28 14.69
C LYS A 106 -5.31 12.64 15.10
N MET A 107 -4.69 12.72 16.29
CA MET A 107 -4.08 13.96 16.81
C MET A 107 -2.68 14.23 16.24
N VAL A 108 -1.92 13.18 15.94
CA VAL A 108 -0.51 13.30 15.50
C VAL A 108 -0.35 13.17 13.98
N LYS A 109 -1.32 12.58 13.29
CA LYS A 109 -1.27 12.26 11.86
C LYS A 109 -0.88 13.46 10.99
N ALA A 110 -1.51 14.61 11.19
CA ALA A 110 -1.19 15.82 10.42
C ALA A 110 0.24 16.34 10.69
N GLY A 111 0.69 16.29 11.94
CA GLY A 111 2.04 16.69 12.33
C GLY A 111 3.11 15.78 11.74
N MET A 112 2.91 14.48 11.83
CA MET A 112 3.79 13.46 11.23
C MET A 112 3.87 13.63 9.71
N ARG A 113 2.73 13.80 9.02
CA ARG A 113 2.70 14.12 7.57
C ARG A 113 3.48 15.37 7.23
N ASN A 114 3.36 16.43 8.03
CA ASN A 114 4.11 17.67 7.79
C ASN A 114 5.62 17.48 7.97
N HIS A 115 6.05 16.61 8.89
CA HIS A 115 7.46 16.26 9.03
C HIS A 115 7.98 15.44 7.84
N GLN A 116 7.24 14.42 7.40
CA GLN A 116 7.58 13.67 6.18
C GLN A 116 7.67 14.58 4.96
N LYS A 117 6.71 15.48 4.76
CA LYS A 117 6.73 16.45 3.64
C LYS A 117 7.97 17.34 3.65
N LYS A 118 8.38 17.83 4.83
CA LYS A 118 9.58 18.66 4.95
C LYS A 118 10.86 17.88 4.62
N MET A 119 10.93 16.62 5.02
CA MET A 119 12.03 15.75 4.67
C MET A 119 12.05 15.46 3.17
N ALA A 120 10.91 15.09 2.57
CA ALA A 120 10.79 14.87 1.14
C ALA A 120 11.18 16.13 0.33
N ALA A 121 10.79 17.32 0.78
CA ALA A 121 11.16 18.58 0.15
C ALA A 121 12.66 18.93 0.25
N SER A 122 13.42 18.24 1.10
CA SER A 122 14.88 18.41 1.21
C SER A 122 15.66 17.48 0.31
N LEU A 123 15.01 16.49 -0.30
CA LEU A 123 15.65 15.58 -1.24
C LEU A 123 15.78 16.24 -2.62
N PRO A 124 16.82 15.89 -3.39
CA PRO A 124 16.93 16.35 -4.76
C PRO A 124 15.73 15.86 -5.57
N ILE A 125 15.20 16.73 -6.42
CA ILE A 125 14.19 16.36 -7.40
C ILE A 125 14.95 15.78 -8.58
N LEU A 126 14.90 14.46 -8.73
CA LEU A 126 15.43 13.78 -9.90
C LEU A 126 14.23 13.33 -10.74
N ASN A 127 14.22 13.64 -12.03
CA ASN A 127 13.08 13.47 -12.93
C ASN A 127 13.25 12.27 -13.87
N THR A 128 14.49 11.89 -14.14
CA THR A 128 14.83 10.76 -15.01
C THR A 128 15.67 9.72 -14.26
N TYR A 129 15.74 8.50 -14.77
CA TYR A 129 16.61 7.48 -14.21
C TYR A 129 18.09 7.79 -14.46
N GLY A 130 18.42 8.51 -15.53
CA GLY A 130 19.76 9.04 -15.78
C GLY A 130 20.23 9.95 -14.66
N GLU A 131 19.39 10.90 -14.23
CA GLU A 131 19.68 11.79 -13.10
C GLU A 131 19.88 11.00 -11.79
N VAL A 132 19.16 9.89 -11.58
CA VAL A 132 19.38 8.99 -10.43
C VAL A 132 20.74 8.33 -10.49
N VAL A 133 21.11 7.79 -11.65
CA VAL A 133 22.41 7.13 -11.83
C VAL A 133 23.54 8.12 -11.60
N GLU A 134 23.46 9.32 -12.16
CA GLU A 134 24.44 10.39 -11.94
C GLU A 134 24.54 10.77 -10.47
N PHE A 135 23.40 11.07 -9.83
CA PHE A 135 23.35 11.45 -8.41
C PHE A 135 23.96 10.38 -7.50
N LEU A 136 23.62 9.11 -7.71
CA LEU A 136 24.14 7.99 -6.90
C LEU A 136 25.60 7.67 -7.20
N THR A 137 26.08 7.96 -8.41
CA THR A 137 27.50 7.85 -8.75
C THR A 137 28.32 8.90 -8.00
N GLU A 138 27.84 10.14 -7.94
CA GLU A 138 28.46 11.20 -7.13
C GLU A 138 28.39 10.90 -5.63
N HIS A 139 27.35 10.21 -5.20
CA HIS A 139 27.10 9.85 -3.81
C HIS A 139 27.25 8.35 -3.57
N ILE A 140 28.36 7.75 -4.03
CA ILE A 140 28.60 6.29 -4.00
C ILE A 140 28.44 5.64 -2.62
N ASN A 141 28.54 6.40 -1.53
CA ASN A 141 28.27 5.86 -0.19
C ASN A 141 26.80 5.49 0.03
N LEU A 142 25.86 6.05 -0.74
CA LEU A 142 24.44 5.71 -0.72
C LEU A 142 24.14 4.37 -1.41
N THR A 143 25.03 3.89 -2.28
CA THR A 143 24.90 2.57 -2.92
C THR A 143 25.63 1.48 -2.16
N LYS A 144 26.37 1.81 -1.10
CA LYS A 144 27.04 0.84 -0.24
C LYS A 144 26.09 0.25 0.77
N TYR A 145 26.09 -1.07 0.88
CA TYR A 145 25.41 -1.79 1.95
C TYR A 145 26.31 -2.93 2.42
N SER A 146 26.55 -3.06 3.72
CA SER A 146 27.61 -3.94 4.28
C SER A 146 29.03 -3.57 3.80
N GLU A 147 30.06 -4.14 4.45
CA GLU A 147 31.47 -3.82 4.20
C GLU A 147 31.87 -4.08 2.73
N ASN A 148 31.83 -3.01 1.93
CA ASN A 148 32.25 -2.93 0.51
C ASN A 148 31.33 -3.53 -0.56
N LYS A 149 30.09 -3.95 -0.25
CA LYS A 149 29.15 -4.32 -1.32
C LYS A 149 28.43 -3.09 -1.87
N LEU A 150 28.20 -3.09 -3.19
CA LEU A 150 27.68 -1.96 -3.93
C LEU A 150 26.46 -2.38 -4.74
N ILE A 151 25.38 -1.62 -4.58
CA ILE A 151 24.26 -1.68 -5.50
C ILE A 151 24.70 -1.03 -6.81
N THR A 152 24.57 -1.80 -7.88
CA THR A 152 24.84 -1.37 -9.24
C THR A 152 23.54 -0.93 -9.90
N LEU A 153 23.64 0.07 -10.77
CA LEU A 153 22.50 0.65 -11.47
C LEU A 153 22.68 0.52 -12.98
N ARG A 154 21.61 0.16 -13.68
CA ARG A 154 21.56 0.10 -15.15
C ARG A 154 20.29 0.75 -15.66
N ASN A 155 20.45 1.89 -16.32
CA ASN A 155 19.36 2.61 -16.96
C ASN A 155 19.15 2.09 -18.39
N VAL A 156 17.88 1.88 -18.77
CA VAL A 156 17.44 1.54 -20.13
C VAL A 156 16.55 2.68 -20.63
N GLU A 157 17.13 3.56 -21.43
CA GLU A 157 16.44 4.66 -22.14
C GLU A 157 15.55 5.57 -21.26
N ASP A 158 15.84 5.69 -19.95
CA ASP A 158 14.99 6.36 -18.96
C ASP A 158 13.58 5.75 -18.79
N ASP A 159 13.31 4.63 -19.43
CA ASP A 159 12.05 3.91 -19.33
C ASP A 159 12.10 2.79 -18.29
N ALA A 160 13.29 2.27 -17.97
CA ALA A 160 13.49 1.36 -16.86
C ALA A 160 14.86 1.53 -16.16
N LEU A 161 14.91 1.25 -14.86
CA LEU A 161 16.13 1.25 -14.06
C LEU A 161 16.24 -0.06 -13.28
N LEU A 162 17.26 -0.85 -13.57
CA LEU A 162 17.63 -2.02 -12.79
C LEU A 162 18.61 -1.61 -11.69
N LEU A 163 18.28 -1.99 -10.45
CA LEU A 163 19.14 -1.88 -9.27
C LEU A 163 19.42 -3.29 -8.75
N GLY A 164 20.67 -3.61 -8.46
CA GLY A 164 21.00 -4.92 -7.88
C GLY A 164 22.47 -5.06 -7.54
N ASP A 165 22.82 -6.07 -6.76
CA ASP A 165 24.21 -6.40 -6.44
C ASP A 165 24.59 -7.73 -7.10
N PRO A 166 25.34 -7.71 -8.21
CA PRO A 166 25.79 -8.93 -8.87
C PRO A 166 26.77 -9.73 -8.00
N GLY A 167 27.51 -9.08 -7.09
CA GLY A 167 28.41 -9.76 -6.15
C GLY A 167 27.63 -10.53 -5.08
N PHE A 168 26.55 -9.95 -4.54
CA PHE A 168 25.62 -10.69 -3.68
C PHE A 168 24.93 -11.81 -4.45
N ALA A 169 24.42 -11.53 -5.65
CA ALA A 169 23.74 -12.53 -6.44
C ALA A 169 24.65 -13.74 -6.75
N ALA A 170 25.92 -13.50 -7.09
CA ALA A 170 26.90 -14.55 -7.33
C ALA A 170 27.36 -15.29 -6.05
N SER A 171 27.19 -14.69 -4.86
CA SER A 171 27.58 -15.32 -3.59
C SER A 171 26.64 -16.44 -3.15
N CYS A 172 25.45 -16.51 -3.75
CA CYS A 172 24.43 -17.53 -3.48
C CYS A 172 24.15 -18.33 -4.76
N GLN A 173 24.06 -19.65 -4.67
CA GLN A 173 23.68 -20.49 -5.81
C GLN A 173 22.16 -20.63 -5.87
N PHE A 174 21.50 -19.69 -6.52
CA PHE A 174 20.05 -19.77 -6.75
C PHE A 174 19.74 -20.74 -7.88
N ASP A 175 18.79 -21.65 -7.67
CA ASP A 175 18.25 -22.51 -8.74
C ASP A 175 16.87 -22.03 -9.23
N THR A 176 16.26 -21.11 -8.49
CA THR A 176 14.88 -20.67 -8.65
C THR A 176 14.81 -19.15 -8.47
N LEU A 177 14.10 -18.49 -9.37
CA LEU A 177 13.87 -17.05 -9.35
C LEU A 177 12.39 -16.74 -9.19
N HIS A 178 12.06 -15.73 -8.40
CA HIS A 178 10.71 -15.17 -8.31
C HIS A 178 10.74 -13.71 -8.76
N ILE A 179 9.98 -13.38 -9.80
CA ILE A 179 9.88 -12.03 -10.35
C ILE A 179 8.43 -11.57 -10.19
N SER A 180 8.21 -10.53 -9.39
CA SER A 180 6.86 -10.03 -9.14
C SER A 180 6.81 -8.51 -9.11
N SER A 181 5.72 -7.97 -9.64
CA SER A 181 5.55 -6.53 -9.87
C SER A 181 4.39 -5.96 -9.07
N THR A 182 4.59 -4.74 -8.58
CA THR A 182 3.58 -3.92 -7.92
C THR A 182 3.47 -2.55 -8.56
N ILE A 183 2.25 -2.03 -8.65
CA ILE A 183 1.98 -0.65 -9.09
C ILE A 183 2.06 0.35 -7.92
N ASN A 184 2.17 -0.15 -6.68
CA ASN A 184 2.27 0.69 -5.50
C ASN A 184 3.73 1.15 -5.30
N VAL A 185 4.15 2.14 -6.09
CA VAL A 185 5.50 2.70 -6.03
C VAL A 185 5.51 3.88 -5.07
N LEU A 186 6.13 3.71 -3.90
CA LEU A 186 6.26 4.75 -2.87
C LEU A 186 7.71 4.89 -2.39
N PRO A 187 8.33 6.09 -2.48
CA PRO A 187 7.82 7.28 -3.17
C PRO A 187 7.78 7.09 -4.69
N ALA A 188 6.75 7.64 -5.35
CA ALA A 188 6.71 7.70 -6.80
C ALA A 188 7.85 8.61 -7.28
N PHE A 189 8.81 8.02 -7.98
CA PHE A 189 10.00 8.70 -8.47
C PHE A 189 9.87 8.98 -9.97
N GLY A 190 10.04 10.24 -10.41
CA GLY A 190 9.90 10.61 -11.82
C GLY A 190 8.58 10.12 -12.42
N ASN A 191 8.68 9.32 -13.48
CA ASN A 191 7.55 8.65 -14.13
C ASN A 191 7.40 7.17 -13.75
N THR A 192 8.01 6.71 -12.65
CA THR A 192 7.93 5.29 -12.23
C THR A 192 6.48 4.91 -11.92
N ARG A 193 5.98 3.89 -12.61
CA ARG A 193 4.62 3.35 -12.48
C ARG A 193 4.57 1.95 -11.90
N ILE A 194 5.64 1.18 -12.09
CA ILE A 194 5.71 -0.21 -11.67
C ILE A 194 7.06 -0.45 -11.00
N LEU A 195 7.04 -1.25 -9.95
CA LEU A 195 8.20 -1.75 -9.23
C LEU A 195 8.20 -3.27 -9.34
N THR A 196 9.26 -3.85 -9.88
CA THR A 196 9.43 -5.32 -9.93
C THR A 196 10.55 -5.75 -9.00
N PHE A 197 10.24 -6.72 -8.16
CA PHE A 197 11.22 -7.38 -7.29
C PHE A 197 11.74 -8.63 -7.97
N ILE A 198 13.04 -8.86 -7.85
CA ILE A 198 13.72 -10.06 -8.31
C ILE A 198 14.25 -10.76 -7.07
N LEU A 199 13.68 -11.91 -6.73
CA LEU A 199 14.04 -12.70 -5.57
C LEU A 199 14.71 -14.00 -6.00
N GLY A 200 15.94 -14.23 -5.54
CA GLY A 200 16.62 -15.51 -5.71
C GLY A 200 16.28 -16.44 -4.54
N GLN A 201 15.85 -17.66 -4.82
CA GLN A 201 15.59 -18.66 -3.78
C GLN A 201 16.84 -19.51 -3.54
N TYR A 202 17.27 -19.57 -2.28
CA TYR A 202 18.35 -20.44 -1.81
C TYR A 202 17.81 -21.27 -0.64
N GLU A 203 17.84 -22.59 -0.80
CA GLU A 203 17.17 -23.53 0.11
C GLU A 203 15.68 -23.18 0.29
N HIS A 204 15.28 -22.82 1.51
CA HIS A 204 13.90 -22.48 1.88
C HIS A 204 13.64 -20.97 1.97
N TYR A 205 14.63 -20.14 1.63
CA TYR A 205 14.57 -18.69 1.78
C TYR A 205 14.60 -17.97 0.43
N ALA A 206 13.89 -16.84 0.35
CA ALA A 206 13.93 -15.94 -0.79
C ALA A 206 14.70 -14.67 -0.43
N PHE A 207 15.66 -14.30 -1.27
CA PHE A 207 16.52 -13.14 -1.06
C PHE A 207 16.30 -12.12 -2.17
N LEU A 208 16.15 -10.85 -1.81
CA LEU A 208 16.10 -9.76 -2.78
C LEU A 208 17.47 -9.58 -3.44
N ILE A 209 17.55 -9.86 -4.73
CA ILE A 209 18.79 -9.74 -5.53
C ILE A 209 18.76 -8.54 -6.45
N GLY A 210 17.57 -8.07 -6.83
CA GLY A 210 17.42 -6.90 -7.67
C GLY A 210 16.02 -6.31 -7.63
N ILE A 211 15.94 -5.07 -8.08
CA ILE A 211 14.73 -4.27 -8.22
C ILE A 211 14.74 -3.64 -9.61
N VAL A 212 13.61 -3.62 -10.27
CA VAL A 212 13.41 -2.82 -11.49
C VAL A 212 12.36 -1.74 -11.24
N LEU A 213 12.71 -0.50 -11.54
CA LEU A 213 11.78 0.61 -11.62
C LEU A 213 11.35 0.77 -13.08
N TRP A 214 10.06 0.76 -13.37
CA TRP A 214 9.53 0.92 -14.73
C TRP A 214 8.77 2.23 -14.83
N ALA A 215 9.20 3.09 -15.74
CA ALA A 215 8.38 4.19 -16.25
C ALA A 215 7.49 3.73 -17.41
N ARG A 216 8.02 2.82 -18.26
CA ARG A 216 7.28 2.14 -19.33
C ARG A 216 7.72 0.68 -19.45
N GLN A 217 6.81 -0.16 -19.92
CA GLN A 217 7.00 -1.61 -20.06
C GLN A 217 6.67 -2.02 -21.50
N THR A 218 7.49 -1.60 -22.47
CA THR A 218 7.38 -2.10 -23.85
C THR A 218 8.08 -3.45 -24.00
N ALA A 219 7.81 -4.17 -25.08
CA ALA A 219 8.44 -5.46 -25.35
C ALA A 219 9.98 -5.33 -25.43
N GLU A 220 10.47 -4.29 -26.08
CA GLU A 220 11.91 -4.01 -26.26
C GLU A 220 12.58 -3.74 -24.91
N ILE A 221 11.97 -2.88 -24.09
CA ILE A 221 12.50 -2.51 -22.77
C ILE A 221 12.47 -3.69 -21.80
N CYS A 222 11.39 -4.49 -21.81
CA CYS A 222 11.31 -5.71 -21.02
C CYS A 222 12.45 -6.67 -21.37
N THR A 223 12.64 -6.91 -22.66
CA THR A 223 13.65 -7.83 -23.16
C THR A 223 15.06 -7.34 -22.79
N GLU A 224 15.33 -6.04 -22.92
CA GLU A 224 16.62 -5.46 -22.56
C GLU A 224 16.91 -5.56 -21.05
N ILE A 225 15.94 -5.21 -20.19
CA ILE A 225 16.08 -5.38 -18.74
C ILE A 225 16.32 -6.84 -18.37
N LEU A 226 15.57 -7.78 -18.96
CA LEU A 226 15.74 -9.21 -18.72
C LEU A 226 17.12 -9.71 -19.17
N ARG A 227 17.66 -9.20 -20.28
CA ARG A 227 19.04 -9.47 -20.71
C ARG A 227 20.04 -8.94 -19.71
N GLN A 228 19.83 -7.75 -19.16
CA GLN A 228 20.70 -7.21 -18.10
C GLN A 228 20.61 -8.06 -16.83
N ILE A 229 19.42 -8.54 -16.46
CA ILE A 229 19.28 -9.48 -15.35
C ILE A 229 20.09 -10.75 -15.62
N LYS A 230 19.95 -11.37 -16.81
CA LYS A 230 20.67 -12.60 -17.18
C LYS A 230 22.18 -12.42 -17.21
N TYR A 231 22.67 -11.44 -17.97
CA TYR A 231 24.09 -11.33 -18.30
C TYR A 231 24.88 -10.47 -17.34
N TYR A 232 24.23 -9.60 -16.56
CA TYR A 232 24.91 -8.70 -15.64
C TYR A 232 24.60 -9.01 -14.18
N LEU A 233 23.33 -9.20 -13.81
CA LEU A 233 22.97 -9.52 -12.43
C LEU A 233 23.26 -10.99 -12.09
N LEU A 234 23.04 -11.91 -13.04
CA LEU A 234 23.11 -13.37 -12.86
C LEU A 234 24.07 -14.08 -13.85
N PRO A 235 25.28 -13.56 -14.13
CA PRO A 235 26.14 -13.99 -15.25
C PRO A 235 26.60 -15.45 -15.21
N SER A 236 26.44 -16.16 -14.09
CA SER A 236 26.92 -17.53 -13.91
C SER A 236 25.93 -18.43 -13.17
N ILE A 237 24.66 -18.01 -13.10
CA ILE A 237 23.63 -18.73 -12.38
C ILE A 237 22.75 -19.47 -13.39
N ASN A 238 22.75 -20.79 -13.30
CA ASN A 238 21.88 -21.63 -14.11
C ASN A 238 20.53 -21.78 -13.39
N LEU A 239 19.55 -21.01 -13.83
CA LEU A 239 18.20 -21.07 -13.28
C LEU A 239 17.46 -22.29 -13.84
N SER A 240 16.94 -23.12 -12.94
CA SER A 240 16.08 -24.25 -13.30
C SER A 240 14.63 -23.82 -13.45
N LYS A 241 14.19 -22.87 -12.61
CA LYS A 241 12.80 -22.41 -12.53
C LYS A 241 12.73 -20.90 -12.39
N ILE A 242 11.74 -20.30 -13.05
CA ILE A 242 11.42 -18.89 -12.88
C ILE A 242 9.91 -18.76 -12.68
N TYR A 243 9.51 -18.24 -11.53
CA TYR A 243 8.14 -17.85 -11.25
C TYR A 243 7.98 -16.38 -11.57
N VAL A 244 7.04 -16.05 -12.44
CA VAL A 244 6.81 -14.67 -12.84
C VAL A 244 5.34 -14.32 -12.98
N ASP A 245 5.07 -13.03 -12.89
CA ASP A 245 3.90 -12.40 -13.44
C ASP A 245 3.59 -12.81 -14.92
N PHE A 246 2.34 -13.12 -15.23
CA PHE A 246 1.91 -13.67 -16.52
C PHE A 246 2.24 -12.76 -17.72
N ASP A 247 2.16 -11.45 -17.54
CA ASP A 247 2.49 -10.42 -18.53
C ASP A 247 3.98 -10.39 -18.92
N LEU A 248 4.86 -10.83 -18.02
CA LEU A 248 6.30 -10.90 -18.28
C LEU A 248 6.75 -12.27 -18.82
N LYS A 249 5.90 -13.29 -18.75
CA LYS A 249 6.25 -14.70 -19.06
C LYS A 249 6.86 -14.87 -20.46
N ILE A 250 6.27 -14.25 -21.47
CA ILE A 250 6.72 -14.37 -22.87
C ILE A 250 8.14 -13.82 -23.03
N PHE A 251 8.42 -12.64 -22.46
CA PHE A 251 9.74 -12.01 -22.54
C PHE A 251 10.80 -12.80 -21.77
N ILE A 252 10.43 -13.39 -20.62
CA ILE A 252 11.35 -14.26 -19.88
C ILE A 252 11.64 -15.54 -20.66
N GLN A 253 10.65 -16.12 -21.34
CA GLN A 253 10.86 -17.33 -22.15
C GLN A 253 11.82 -17.09 -23.31
N GLU A 254 11.81 -15.89 -23.89
CA GLU A 254 12.76 -15.49 -24.92
C GLU A 254 14.19 -15.38 -24.36
N VAL A 255 14.36 -14.81 -23.17
CA VAL A 255 15.70 -14.54 -22.59
C VAL A 255 16.27 -15.74 -21.83
N PHE A 256 15.43 -16.56 -21.20
CA PHE A 256 15.76 -17.75 -20.41
C PHE A 256 15.11 -19.01 -20.99
N PRO A 257 15.36 -19.36 -22.27
CA PRO A 257 14.72 -20.52 -22.91
C PRO A 257 15.05 -21.86 -22.24
N GLU A 258 16.16 -21.93 -21.51
CA GLU A 258 16.59 -23.09 -20.74
C GLU A 258 15.82 -23.31 -19.42
N SER A 259 15.18 -22.27 -18.91
CA SER A 259 14.47 -22.31 -17.63
C SER A 259 13.04 -22.81 -17.79
N ASN A 260 12.53 -23.48 -16.76
CA ASN A 260 11.11 -23.78 -16.67
C ASN A 260 10.35 -22.57 -16.11
N ILE A 261 9.57 -21.90 -16.94
CA ILE A 261 8.95 -20.62 -16.59
C ILE A 261 7.48 -20.81 -16.26
N HIS A 262 7.11 -20.38 -15.06
CA HIS A 262 5.79 -20.54 -14.49
C HIS A 262 5.15 -19.18 -14.23
N GLY A 263 3.88 -19.04 -14.60
CA GLY A 263 3.05 -17.92 -14.14
C GLY A 263 2.71 -18.08 -12.65
N THR A 264 2.48 -16.98 -11.93
CA THR A 264 2.02 -17.04 -10.53
C THR A 264 0.49 -17.04 -10.44
N TYR A 265 -0.06 -17.85 -9.53
CA TYR A 265 -1.50 -17.91 -9.27
C TYR A 265 -2.05 -16.56 -8.81
N ASN A 266 -1.31 -15.84 -7.95
CA ASN A 266 -1.71 -14.53 -7.46
C ASN A 266 -1.88 -13.53 -8.62
N ASN A 267 -0.91 -13.44 -9.53
CA ASN A 267 -1.04 -12.51 -10.65
C ASN A 267 -2.17 -12.92 -11.62
N TYR A 268 -2.38 -14.22 -11.84
CA TYR A 268 -3.54 -14.70 -12.59
C TYR A 268 -4.87 -14.20 -12.01
N CYS A 269 -5.08 -14.41 -10.70
CA CYS A 269 -6.28 -13.94 -10.01
C CYS A 269 -6.42 -12.42 -10.07
N ARG A 270 -5.30 -11.69 -9.88
CA ARG A 270 -5.27 -10.22 -9.95
C ARG A 270 -5.70 -9.71 -11.32
N ILE A 271 -5.13 -10.25 -12.41
CA ILE A 271 -5.48 -9.86 -13.79
C ILE A 271 -6.96 -10.13 -14.05
N LEU A 272 -7.43 -11.34 -13.71
CA LEU A 272 -8.82 -11.70 -13.93
C LEU A 272 -9.79 -10.84 -13.12
N TYR A 273 -9.44 -10.46 -11.90
CA TYR A 273 -10.25 -9.56 -11.08
C TYR A 273 -10.39 -8.18 -11.75
N TYR A 274 -9.28 -7.56 -12.17
CA TYR A 274 -9.32 -6.26 -12.85
C TYR A 274 -10.11 -6.33 -14.16
N GLU A 275 -9.88 -7.36 -14.98
CA GLU A 275 -10.60 -7.54 -16.23
C GLU A 275 -12.08 -7.83 -16.00
N SER A 276 -12.45 -8.53 -14.93
CA SER A 276 -13.86 -8.73 -14.58
C SER A 276 -14.57 -7.38 -14.37
N TYR A 277 -13.92 -6.44 -13.71
CA TYR A 277 -14.46 -5.11 -13.49
C TYR A 277 -14.61 -4.32 -14.80
N GLU A 278 -13.56 -4.29 -15.64
CA GLU A 278 -13.57 -3.63 -16.95
C GLU A 278 -14.61 -4.23 -17.90
N LYS A 279 -14.92 -5.52 -17.76
CA LYS A 279 -15.97 -6.21 -18.52
C LYS A 279 -17.34 -6.18 -17.83
N ASN A 280 -17.53 -5.33 -16.82
CA ASN A 280 -18.80 -5.11 -16.09
C ASN A 280 -19.32 -6.33 -15.31
N VAL A 281 -18.45 -7.24 -14.88
CA VAL A 281 -18.81 -8.33 -13.97
C VAL A 281 -19.06 -7.75 -12.58
N ARG A 282 -20.33 -7.72 -12.18
CA ARG A 282 -20.76 -7.20 -10.87
C ARG A 282 -20.69 -8.29 -9.81
N ILE A 283 -19.70 -8.22 -8.92
CA ILE A 283 -19.49 -9.19 -7.82
C ILE A 283 -20.63 -9.17 -6.79
N VAL A 284 -21.47 -8.13 -6.77
CA VAL A 284 -22.69 -8.11 -5.95
C VAL A 284 -23.75 -9.13 -6.40
N ASN A 285 -23.64 -9.68 -7.62
CA ASN A 285 -24.49 -10.76 -8.09
C ASN A 285 -23.84 -12.12 -7.72
N PRO A 286 -24.48 -12.95 -6.88
CA PRO A 286 -23.90 -14.23 -6.45
C PRO A 286 -23.52 -15.16 -7.61
N SER A 287 -24.30 -15.17 -8.70
CA SER A 287 -24.01 -16.00 -9.87
C SER A 287 -22.75 -15.53 -10.61
N HIS A 288 -22.52 -14.22 -10.68
CA HIS A 288 -21.30 -13.67 -11.27
C HIS A 288 -20.07 -13.94 -10.40
N GLU A 289 -20.23 -13.81 -9.08
CA GLU A 289 -19.17 -14.12 -8.12
C GLU A 289 -18.77 -15.60 -8.21
N GLU A 290 -19.74 -16.52 -8.22
CA GLU A 290 -19.48 -17.96 -8.35
C GLU A 290 -18.81 -18.31 -9.67
N PHE A 291 -19.24 -17.71 -10.78
CA PHE A 291 -18.60 -17.88 -12.08
C PHE A 291 -17.15 -17.39 -12.06
N LEU A 292 -16.88 -16.21 -11.51
CA LEU A 292 -15.53 -15.65 -11.41
C LEU A 292 -14.62 -16.50 -10.51
N LYS A 293 -15.13 -16.98 -9.37
CA LYS A 293 -14.42 -17.93 -8.49
C LYS A 293 -14.06 -19.21 -9.22
N SER A 294 -14.99 -19.73 -10.02
CA SER A 294 -14.76 -20.91 -10.84
C SER A 294 -13.67 -20.64 -11.89
N CYS A 295 -13.69 -19.47 -12.54
CA CYS A 295 -12.61 -19.05 -13.44
C CYS A 295 -11.24 -19.00 -12.74
N PHE A 296 -11.15 -18.45 -11.52
CA PHE A 296 -9.90 -18.45 -10.74
C PHE A 296 -9.38 -19.88 -10.49
N SER A 297 -10.26 -20.85 -10.28
CA SER A 297 -9.86 -22.23 -10.01
C SER A 297 -9.40 -23.01 -11.26
N LEU A 298 -9.76 -22.56 -12.48
CA LEU A 298 -9.47 -23.31 -13.71
C LEU A 298 -7.99 -23.59 -13.90
N ILE A 299 -7.13 -22.64 -13.55
CA ILE A 299 -5.68 -22.78 -13.64
C ILE A 299 -5.12 -23.92 -12.78
N LEU A 300 -5.84 -24.34 -11.75
CA LEU A 300 -5.44 -25.43 -10.86
C LEU A 300 -5.79 -26.81 -11.42
N LEU A 301 -6.50 -26.89 -12.55
CA LEU A 301 -6.82 -28.15 -13.21
C LEU A 301 -5.65 -28.64 -14.07
N PRO A 302 -5.55 -29.97 -14.32
CA PRO A 302 -4.70 -30.51 -15.38
C PRO A 302 -4.99 -29.80 -16.70
N HIS A 303 -3.97 -29.48 -17.47
CA HIS A 303 -4.11 -28.67 -18.68
C HIS A 303 -5.13 -29.22 -19.68
N GLU A 304 -5.27 -30.54 -19.77
CA GLU A 304 -6.24 -31.24 -20.64
C GLU A 304 -7.70 -31.02 -20.21
N LYS A 305 -7.93 -30.57 -18.98
CA LYS A 305 -9.27 -30.36 -18.39
C LYS A 305 -9.69 -28.90 -18.34
N ILE A 306 -8.77 -27.96 -18.52
CA ILE A 306 -9.04 -26.53 -18.40
C ILE A 306 -10.09 -26.06 -19.42
N GLU A 307 -9.89 -26.35 -20.70
CA GLU A 307 -10.82 -25.89 -21.75
C GLU A 307 -12.20 -26.54 -21.61
N GLY A 308 -12.23 -27.84 -21.31
CA GLY A 308 -13.47 -28.56 -21.02
C GLY A 308 -14.21 -27.97 -19.81
N GLY A 309 -13.48 -27.73 -18.71
CA GLY A 309 -14.02 -27.11 -17.50
C GLY A 309 -14.57 -25.70 -17.77
N PHE A 310 -13.85 -24.87 -18.53
CA PHE A 310 -14.35 -23.55 -18.90
C PHE A 310 -15.64 -23.62 -19.74
N ASN A 311 -15.69 -24.52 -20.72
CA ASN A 311 -16.90 -24.70 -21.54
C ASN A 311 -18.08 -25.20 -20.70
N GLU A 312 -17.84 -26.10 -19.74
CA GLU A 312 -18.87 -26.56 -18.80
C GLU A 312 -19.40 -25.42 -17.92
N LEU A 313 -18.51 -24.57 -17.39
CA LEU A 313 -18.92 -23.37 -16.63
C LEU A 313 -19.83 -22.46 -17.47
N VAL A 314 -19.47 -22.20 -18.73
CA VAL A 314 -20.27 -21.35 -19.63
C VAL A 314 -21.62 -22.00 -19.97
N ASN A 315 -21.66 -23.31 -20.18
CA ASN A 315 -22.88 -24.05 -20.51
C ASN A 315 -23.86 -24.15 -19.34
N ASN A 316 -23.37 -24.08 -18.10
CA ASN A 316 -24.19 -24.12 -16.89
C ASN A 316 -24.76 -22.75 -16.49
N LEU A 317 -24.38 -21.66 -17.17
CA LEU A 317 -24.95 -20.34 -16.93
C LEU A 317 -26.40 -20.28 -17.42
N THR A 318 -27.24 -19.53 -16.69
CA THR A 318 -28.56 -19.14 -17.19
C THR A 318 -28.40 -18.19 -18.38
N ASN A 319 -29.43 -18.09 -19.24
CA ASN A 319 -29.39 -17.18 -20.39
C ASN A 319 -29.12 -15.72 -19.98
N ASP A 320 -29.72 -15.27 -18.86
CA ASP A 320 -29.51 -13.91 -18.34
C ASP A 320 -28.07 -13.69 -17.87
N ALA A 321 -27.52 -14.62 -17.08
CA ALA A 321 -26.13 -14.54 -16.62
C ALA A 321 -25.14 -14.61 -17.81
N ASN A 322 -25.43 -15.42 -18.83
CA ASN A 322 -24.61 -15.51 -20.03
C ASN A 322 -24.55 -14.17 -20.79
N VAL A 323 -25.71 -13.51 -20.98
CA VAL A 323 -25.77 -12.19 -21.61
C VAL A 323 -25.00 -11.14 -20.80
N GLN A 324 -25.12 -11.16 -19.47
CA GLN A 324 -24.42 -10.21 -18.60
C GLN A 324 -22.90 -10.45 -18.57
N LEU A 325 -22.46 -11.70 -18.66
CA LEU A 325 -21.04 -12.10 -18.59
C LEU A 325 -20.36 -12.21 -19.96
N ILE A 326 -21.07 -11.98 -21.07
CA ILE A 326 -20.59 -12.29 -22.43
C ILE A 326 -19.24 -11.66 -22.76
N ASN A 327 -19.02 -10.41 -22.33
CA ASN A 327 -17.77 -9.70 -22.56
C ASN A 327 -16.59 -10.32 -21.82
N PHE A 328 -16.81 -10.75 -20.57
CA PHE A 328 -15.79 -11.41 -19.76
C PHE A 328 -15.53 -12.84 -20.25
N ILE A 329 -16.59 -13.59 -20.62
CA ILE A 329 -16.47 -14.92 -21.25
C ILE A 329 -15.66 -14.83 -22.54
N GLY A 330 -15.95 -13.83 -23.37
CA GLY A 330 -15.21 -13.55 -24.61
C GLY A 330 -13.74 -13.28 -24.32
N TYR A 331 -13.45 -12.37 -23.39
CA TYR A 331 -12.09 -12.07 -22.94
C TYR A 331 -11.35 -13.31 -22.43
N PHE A 332 -11.97 -14.12 -21.57
CA PHE A 332 -11.34 -15.30 -21.00
C PHE A 332 -11.02 -16.34 -22.08
N ARG A 333 -11.96 -16.56 -23.00
CA ARG A 333 -11.79 -17.49 -24.12
C ARG A 333 -10.65 -17.06 -25.04
N THR A 334 -10.63 -15.80 -25.47
CA THR A 334 -9.61 -15.32 -26.42
C THR A 334 -8.24 -15.19 -25.77
N THR A 335 -8.17 -14.65 -24.56
CA THR A 335 -6.91 -14.32 -23.90
C THR A 335 -6.28 -15.54 -23.23
N TRP A 336 -7.04 -16.27 -22.41
CA TRP A 336 -6.49 -17.33 -21.56
C TRP A 336 -6.54 -18.70 -22.22
N ILE A 337 -7.68 -19.06 -22.81
CA ILE A 337 -7.82 -20.37 -23.47
C ILE A 337 -7.08 -20.39 -24.81
N GLN A 338 -7.29 -19.40 -25.67
CA GLN A 338 -6.70 -19.38 -27.01
C GLN A 338 -5.31 -18.73 -27.04
N GLY A 339 -5.13 -17.60 -26.34
CA GLY A 339 -3.87 -16.85 -26.33
C GLY A 339 -2.78 -17.51 -25.49
N VAL A 340 -2.97 -17.60 -24.18
CA VAL A 340 -2.01 -18.23 -23.27
C VAL A 340 -1.96 -19.74 -23.52
N GLY A 341 -3.12 -20.39 -23.60
CA GLY A 341 -3.24 -21.82 -23.82
C GLY A 341 -3.28 -22.62 -22.50
N PRO A 342 -4.10 -23.68 -22.40
CA PRO A 342 -4.22 -24.51 -21.20
C PRO A 342 -2.89 -25.02 -20.65
N THR A 343 -1.98 -25.47 -21.51
CA THR A 343 -0.66 -26.00 -21.12
C THR A 343 0.18 -24.96 -20.41
N ASN A 344 0.14 -23.71 -20.87
CA ASN A 344 0.94 -22.62 -20.30
C ASN A 344 0.28 -21.97 -19.09
N MET A 345 -1.05 -22.08 -18.99
CA MET A 345 -1.81 -21.57 -17.86
C MET A 345 -1.71 -22.53 -16.68
N SER A 346 -1.89 -23.84 -16.87
CA SER A 346 -2.02 -24.84 -15.79
C SER A 346 -0.88 -24.77 -14.76
N LEU A 347 -1.27 -24.67 -13.49
CA LEU A 347 -0.39 -24.77 -12.32
C LEU A 347 -0.57 -26.09 -11.56
N PHE A 348 -1.33 -27.04 -12.12
CA PHE A 348 -1.68 -28.30 -11.46
C PHE A 348 -0.46 -29.07 -10.96
N MET A 349 0.59 -29.21 -11.78
CA MET A 349 1.79 -29.98 -11.40
C MET A 349 2.59 -29.29 -10.29
N THR A 350 2.61 -27.96 -10.28
CA THR A 350 3.25 -27.17 -9.20
C THR A 350 2.44 -27.32 -7.91
N TRP A 351 1.12 -27.28 -8.03
CA TRP A 351 0.20 -27.32 -6.91
C TRP A 351 0.04 -28.72 -6.28
N ALA A 352 -0.07 -29.77 -7.10
CA ALA A 352 -0.16 -31.16 -6.67
C ALA A 352 1.09 -31.61 -5.90
N LYS A 353 2.27 -31.09 -6.26
CA LYS A 353 3.51 -31.33 -5.50
C LYS A 353 3.45 -30.71 -4.11
N ASN A 354 2.89 -29.50 -3.97
CA ASN A 354 2.77 -28.83 -2.68
C ASN A 354 1.70 -29.48 -1.78
N LEU A 355 0.63 -30.05 -2.36
CA LEU A 355 -0.38 -30.81 -1.61
C LEU A 355 0.18 -32.04 -0.89
N HIS A 356 1.18 -32.71 -1.47
CA HIS A 356 1.82 -33.85 -0.83
C HIS A 356 2.64 -33.50 0.42
N TYR A 357 2.98 -32.21 0.61
CA TYR A 357 3.72 -31.73 1.78
C TYR A 357 2.84 -31.17 2.92
N GLY A 358 1.52 -31.40 2.86
CA GLY A 358 0.64 -31.23 4.02
C GLY A 358 0.19 -29.78 4.29
N ASN A 359 -0.82 -29.32 3.56
CA ASN A 359 -1.74 -28.31 4.08
C ASN A 359 -3.08 -28.33 3.31
N PHE A 360 -4.02 -29.15 3.78
CA PHE A 360 -5.42 -29.16 3.31
C PHE A 360 -6.23 -27.95 3.81
N SER A 361 -5.67 -27.13 4.71
CA SER A 361 -6.32 -25.91 5.23
C SER A 361 -6.56 -24.90 4.12
N PHE A 362 -5.58 -24.64 3.25
CA PHE A 362 -5.67 -23.63 2.18
C PHE A 362 -6.86 -23.85 1.24
N LEU A 363 -7.20 -25.09 0.87
CA LEU A 363 -8.37 -25.39 0.04
C LEU A 363 -9.70 -25.13 0.75
N LYS A 364 -9.76 -25.41 2.05
CA LYS A 364 -10.93 -25.09 2.88
C LYS A 364 -11.07 -23.58 3.06
N THR A 365 -9.97 -22.89 3.34
CA THR A 365 -9.95 -21.43 3.56
C THR A 365 -10.22 -20.66 2.27
N ALA A 366 -9.55 -21.00 1.15
CA ALA A 366 -9.76 -20.38 -0.16
C ALA A 366 -11.20 -20.54 -0.69
N ALA A 367 -11.84 -21.67 -0.37
CA ALA A 367 -13.24 -21.92 -0.69
C ALA A 367 -14.24 -21.30 0.32
N SER A 368 -13.79 -20.97 1.54
CA SER A 368 -14.65 -20.43 2.62
C SER A 368 -14.48 -18.92 2.88
N TYR A 369 -13.63 -18.20 2.14
CA TYR A 369 -13.50 -16.75 2.31
C TYR A 369 -14.80 -16.03 1.90
N GLN A 370 -15.53 -15.54 2.90
CA GLN A 370 -16.49 -14.45 2.72
C GLN A 370 -15.72 -13.17 2.36
N MET A 371 -16.23 -12.45 1.37
CA MET A 371 -15.53 -11.38 0.63
C MET A 371 -15.18 -10.13 1.43
N ASP A 372 -15.67 -9.96 2.67
CA ASP A 372 -15.26 -8.86 3.54
C ASP A 372 -13.76 -8.94 3.93
N HIS A 373 -13.13 -10.09 3.69
CA HIS A 373 -11.72 -10.37 3.94
C HIS A 373 -10.93 -10.71 2.66
N TYR A 374 -11.31 -10.23 1.47
CA TYR A 374 -10.38 -10.19 0.32
C TYR A 374 -9.20 -9.25 0.60
N ARG A 375 -9.42 -8.26 1.48
CA ARG A 375 -8.36 -7.47 2.11
C ARG A 375 -7.41 -8.34 2.93
N ASP A 376 -7.87 -9.48 3.45
CA ASP A 376 -7.08 -10.50 4.16
C ASP A 376 -6.47 -11.54 3.24
N ILE A 377 -6.89 -11.73 1.98
CA ILE A 377 -6.06 -12.50 1.03
C ILE A 377 -4.85 -11.66 0.60
N LEU A 378 -5.03 -10.35 0.48
CA LEU A 378 -3.94 -9.39 0.36
C LEU A 378 -3.16 -9.24 1.68
N HIS A 379 -3.83 -9.15 2.84
CA HIS A 379 -3.19 -9.09 4.16
C HIS A 379 -2.57 -10.42 4.58
N HIS A 380 -2.97 -11.57 4.04
CA HIS A 380 -2.40 -12.89 4.29
C HIS A 380 -1.33 -13.22 3.24
N ALA A 381 -1.39 -12.64 2.04
CA ALA A 381 -0.21 -12.54 1.18
C ALA A 381 0.85 -11.60 1.77
N GLU A 382 0.44 -10.54 2.48
CA GLU A 382 1.31 -9.65 3.29
C GLU A 382 1.70 -10.32 4.64
N ALA A 383 0.84 -11.11 5.27
CA ALA A 383 1.16 -11.83 6.52
C ALA A 383 1.97 -13.10 6.27
N MET A 384 1.90 -13.71 5.08
CA MET A 384 2.89 -14.71 4.64
C MET A 384 4.25 -14.06 4.31
N GLN A 385 4.28 -12.73 4.15
CA GLN A 385 5.51 -11.94 4.12
C GLN A 385 6.05 -11.69 5.55
N ASP A 386 5.17 -11.56 6.55
CA ASP A 386 5.53 -11.43 7.98
C ASP A 386 5.81 -12.79 8.67
N GLU A 387 5.16 -13.89 8.27
CA GLU A 387 5.35 -15.25 8.83
C GLU A 387 6.60 -15.97 8.30
N GLN A 388 7.34 -15.36 7.38
CA GLN A 388 8.70 -15.80 7.04
C GLN A 388 9.80 -15.14 7.91
N LEU A 389 9.43 -14.32 8.91
CA LEU A 389 10.38 -13.69 9.84
C LEU A 389 10.43 -14.30 11.24
N ASP A 390 9.62 -15.33 11.56
CA ASP A 390 9.63 -16.00 12.86
C ASP A 390 10.51 -17.28 12.94
N ILE A 391 11.50 -17.41 12.05
CA ILE A 391 12.53 -18.45 12.16
C ILE A 391 13.76 -17.90 12.90
N TYR A 392 13.57 -17.51 14.15
CA TYR A 392 14.64 -17.52 15.16
C TYR A 392 14.11 -18.20 16.42
N PRO A 393 14.88 -19.10 17.05
CA PRO A 393 14.42 -19.84 18.22
C PRO A 393 14.14 -18.86 19.37
N GLN A 394 12.90 -18.85 19.86
CA GLN A 394 12.60 -18.22 21.14
C GLN A 394 13.35 -18.96 22.24
N LEU A 395 14.08 -18.20 23.07
CA LEU A 395 14.60 -18.70 24.33
C LEU A 395 13.42 -19.06 25.23
N PRO A 396 13.52 -20.12 26.05
CA PRO A 396 12.42 -20.53 26.90
C PRO A 396 12.13 -19.45 27.95
N ASP A 397 10.90 -18.92 27.92
CA ASP A 397 10.35 -18.14 29.01
C ASP A 397 10.08 -19.05 30.19
N GLU A 398 10.73 -18.74 31.31
CA GLU A 398 10.50 -19.38 32.59
C GLU A 398 9.84 -18.36 33.55
N VAL A 399 8.75 -18.85 34.16
CA VAL A 399 8.14 -18.51 35.46
C VAL A 399 7.01 -17.47 35.50
N ASP A 400 5.79 -18.04 35.50
CA ASP A 400 4.64 -17.85 36.40
C ASP A 400 4.35 -16.48 37.03
N ALA A 401 3.11 -16.01 36.78
CA ALA A 401 2.27 -15.42 37.83
C ALA A 401 0.78 -15.52 37.46
N GLU A 402 0.08 -16.44 38.13
CA GLU A 402 -1.38 -16.47 38.25
C GLU A 402 -1.88 -15.19 38.95
N VAL A 403 -2.91 -14.51 38.44
CA VAL A 403 -3.88 -13.78 39.28
C VAL A 403 -5.27 -13.73 38.62
N HIS A 404 -6.20 -14.34 39.35
CA HIS A 404 -7.66 -14.21 39.50
C HIS A 404 -8.53 -13.21 38.70
N ASP A 405 -9.70 -13.76 38.37
CA ASP A 405 -11.02 -13.16 38.08
C ASP A 405 -11.41 -11.94 38.95
N ASN A 406 -12.20 -11.03 38.36
CA ASN A 406 -13.56 -10.73 38.84
C ASN A 406 -14.37 -9.86 37.86
N ASP A 407 -15.67 -10.12 37.91
CA ASP A 407 -16.81 -9.50 37.24
C ASP A 407 -16.88 -7.96 37.34
N ASP A 408 -17.53 -7.31 36.35
CA ASP A 408 -18.83 -6.65 36.58
C ASP A 408 -19.41 -5.98 35.31
N GLN A 409 -20.74 -6.10 35.20
CA GLN A 409 -21.63 -5.56 34.18
C GLN A 409 -21.94 -4.07 34.39
N GLU A 410 -22.51 -3.46 33.33
CA GLU A 410 -23.55 -2.40 33.25
C GLU A 410 -23.19 -1.47 32.07
N GLY A 411 -24.02 -1.27 31.04
CA GLY A 411 -25.41 -0.82 31.06
C GLY A 411 -25.45 0.57 30.40
N ILE A 412 -26.62 1.01 29.90
CA ILE A 412 -26.93 2.33 29.28
C ILE A 412 -26.69 2.40 27.76
N GLU A 413 -27.57 2.93 26.89
CA GLU A 413 -29.03 3.05 26.78
C GLU A 413 -29.27 3.66 25.38
N ASN A 414 -30.49 3.50 24.85
CA ASN A 414 -30.92 3.94 23.54
C ASN A 414 -30.97 5.47 23.38
N VAL A 415 -30.65 5.98 22.19
CA VAL A 415 -31.07 7.32 21.75
C VAL A 415 -31.82 7.21 20.43
N GLU A 416 -33.08 7.64 20.49
CA GLU A 416 -34.08 7.63 19.43
C GLU A 416 -33.80 8.65 18.31
N PHE A 417 -34.27 8.30 17.12
CA PHE A 417 -34.27 9.09 15.90
C PHE A 417 -35.31 10.22 15.97
N ALA A 418 -34.95 11.39 15.41
CA ALA A 418 -35.90 12.46 15.12
C ALA A 418 -36.06 12.62 13.60
N ASP A 419 -37.27 12.38 13.12
CA ASP A 419 -37.73 12.61 11.75
C ASP A 419 -37.81 14.12 11.46
N TYR A 420 -37.21 14.55 10.35
CA TYR A 420 -37.41 15.90 9.81
C TYR A 420 -37.98 15.81 8.38
N ASN A 421 -39.25 16.23 8.26
CA ASN A 421 -39.90 16.53 7.00
C ASN A 421 -39.26 17.77 6.35
N ILE A 422 -38.94 17.67 5.06
CA ILE A 422 -38.48 18.80 4.24
C ILE A 422 -39.55 19.05 3.17
N GLU A 423 -40.14 20.24 3.21
CA GLU A 423 -41.01 20.78 2.18
C GLU A 423 -40.16 21.21 0.97
N ASN A 424 -40.61 20.83 -0.24
CA ASN A 424 -39.96 21.14 -1.50
C ASN A 424 -40.29 22.58 -1.92
N GLU A 425 -39.28 23.47 -1.96
CA GLU A 425 -39.33 24.71 -2.73
C GLU A 425 -38.93 24.44 -4.18
N VAL A 426 -39.87 24.69 -5.09
CA VAL A 426 -39.66 24.70 -6.54
C VAL A 426 -38.96 26.00 -6.91
N VAL A 427 -37.74 25.90 -7.44
CA VAL A 427 -37.02 27.03 -8.05
C VAL A 427 -37.16 26.90 -9.56
N GLU A 428 -37.96 27.80 -10.14
CA GLU A 428 -38.01 28.07 -11.57
C GLU A 428 -36.67 28.69 -11.99
N ASN A 429 -35.98 28.09 -12.96
CA ASN A 429 -34.86 28.71 -13.63
C ASN A 429 -35.22 28.90 -15.11
N GLU A 430 -34.92 30.10 -15.58
CA GLU A 430 -35.18 30.64 -16.90
C GLU A 430 -34.41 29.86 -17.98
N ASP A 431 -35.13 29.50 -19.04
CA ASP A 431 -34.60 28.85 -20.24
C ASP A 431 -33.77 29.84 -21.06
N GLU A 432 -32.48 29.53 -21.24
CA GLU A 432 -31.65 30.12 -22.30
C GLU A 432 -31.54 29.11 -23.45
N ASP A 433 -32.11 29.48 -24.60
CA ASP A 433 -32.11 28.73 -25.85
C ASP A 433 -30.67 28.39 -26.31
N MET A 434 -30.33 27.10 -26.27
CA MET A 434 -29.11 26.56 -26.89
C MET A 434 -29.45 25.90 -28.23
N GLU A 435 -28.84 26.44 -29.29
CA GLU A 435 -28.89 25.92 -30.65
C GLU A 435 -28.38 24.47 -30.73
N GLU A 436 -29.19 23.59 -31.32
CA GLU A 436 -28.85 22.20 -31.67
C GLU A 436 -27.63 22.18 -32.60
N THR A 437 -26.48 21.81 -32.05
CA THR A 437 -25.29 21.41 -32.81
C THR A 437 -25.19 19.90 -32.78
N GLY A 438 -24.90 19.31 -33.94
CA GLY A 438 -25.01 17.88 -34.21
C GLY A 438 -24.21 16.99 -33.25
N ASP A 439 -24.61 15.72 -33.20
CA ASP A 439 -24.10 14.63 -32.34
C ASP A 439 -22.60 14.35 -32.53
N ASP A 440 -21.74 15.28 -32.15
CA ASP A 440 -20.31 15.05 -32.03
C ASP A 440 -20.07 14.14 -30.81
N GLU A 441 -19.71 12.88 -31.07
CA GLU A 441 -19.36 11.90 -30.05
C GLU A 441 -18.30 12.50 -29.10
N ILE A 442 -18.68 12.71 -27.84
CA ILE A 442 -17.76 13.21 -26.81
C ILE A 442 -16.58 12.21 -26.71
N PRO A 443 -15.32 12.67 -26.89
CA PRO A 443 -14.16 11.80 -26.83
C PRO A 443 -14.13 10.97 -25.54
N GLN A 444 -13.88 9.66 -25.66
CA GLN A 444 -13.95 8.70 -24.56
C GLN A 444 -12.95 9.00 -23.42
N ASP A 445 -11.93 9.81 -23.66
CA ASP A 445 -10.91 10.21 -22.69
C ASP A 445 -11.26 11.50 -21.91
N LYS A 446 -12.30 12.24 -22.31
CA LYS A 446 -12.66 13.54 -21.72
C LYS A 446 -13.77 13.44 -20.67
N CYS A 447 -13.64 14.25 -19.63
CA CYS A 447 -14.66 14.43 -18.58
C CYS A 447 -16.00 14.83 -19.20
N GLN A 448 -17.06 14.09 -18.90
CA GLN A 448 -18.39 14.35 -19.44
C GLN A 448 -19.08 15.58 -18.83
N ILE A 449 -18.52 16.16 -17.75
CA ILE A 449 -19.07 17.37 -17.12
C ILE A 449 -18.49 18.64 -17.75
N CYS A 450 -17.17 18.69 -17.98
CA CYS A 450 -16.53 19.91 -18.50
C CYS A 450 -16.00 19.78 -19.93
N ILE A 451 -15.97 18.57 -20.49
CA ILE A 451 -15.50 18.21 -21.85
C ILE A 451 -14.01 18.55 -22.10
N LYS A 452 -13.32 19.20 -21.16
CA LYS A 452 -11.94 19.68 -21.28
C LYS A 452 -10.91 18.77 -20.59
N GLY A 453 -11.17 18.40 -19.34
CA GLY A 453 -10.21 17.65 -18.51
C GLY A 453 -10.22 16.15 -18.77
N PRO A 454 -9.10 15.43 -18.53
CA PRO A 454 -9.06 13.98 -18.65
C PRO A 454 -9.99 13.32 -17.61
N ARG A 455 -10.57 12.17 -17.94
CA ARG A 455 -11.23 11.33 -16.94
C ARG A 455 -10.17 10.81 -15.96
N GLU A 456 -10.42 10.98 -14.67
CA GLU A 456 -9.46 10.59 -13.62
C GLU A 456 -10.16 10.04 -12.38
N ILE A 457 -11.50 10.12 -12.30
CA ILE A 457 -12.26 9.88 -11.09
C ILE A 457 -13.29 8.79 -11.30
N ILE A 458 -13.27 7.82 -10.40
CA ILE A 458 -14.26 6.75 -10.28
C ILE A 458 -15.14 7.00 -9.05
N VAL A 459 -16.45 6.86 -9.21
CA VAL A 459 -17.44 7.12 -8.14
C VAL A 459 -17.87 5.80 -7.50
N HIS A 460 -17.64 5.61 -6.20
CA HIS A 460 -18.10 4.42 -5.48
C HIS A 460 -19.49 4.63 -4.84
N PRO A 461 -20.38 3.62 -4.86
CA PRO A 461 -20.18 2.26 -5.37
C PRO A 461 -20.57 2.07 -6.86
N CYS A 462 -21.17 3.09 -7.49
CA CYS A 462 -21.76 2.96 -8.82
C CYS A 462 -20.76 2.80 -9.99
N CYS A 463 -19.45 2.90 -9.72
CA CYS A 463 -18.35 2.63 -10.65
C CYS A 463 -18.27 3.56 -11.88
N HIS A 464 -18.98 4.70 -11.88
CA HIS A 464 -18.93 5.64 -13.01
C HIS A 464 -17.57 6.34 -13.13
N TYR A 465 -16.87 6.08 -14.23
CA TYR A 465 -15.59 6.70 -14.62
C TYR A 465 -15.80 7.71 -15.77
N ARG A 466 -16.33 8.89 -15.43
CA ARG A 466 -16.76 9.91 -16.43
C ARG A 466 -16.35 11.34 -16.04
N MET A 467 -15.55 11.50 -15.00
CA MET A 467 -15.28 12.81 -14.38
C MET A 467 -13.78 13.08 -14.18
N CYS A 468 -13.35 14.33 -14.34
CA CYS A 468 -11.99 14.78 -13.98
C CYS A 468 -11.89 15.20 -12.51
N GLN A 469 -10.66 15.33 -12.00
CA GLN A 469 -10.40 15.73 -10.62
C GLN A 469 -10.96 17.12 -10.24
N VAL A 470 -11.07 18.05 -11.19
CA VAL A 470 -11.60 19.40 -10.94
C VAL A 470 -13.11 19.36 -10.76
N CYS A 471 -13.82 18.63 -11.62
CA CYS A 471 -15.26 18.50 -11.52
C CYS A 471 -15.69 17.69 -10.28
N SER A 472 -14.91 16.68 -9.89
CA SER A 472 -15.18 15.89 -8.69
C SER A 472 -15.15 16.73 -7.41
N LYS A 473 -14.16 17.64 -7.30
CA LYS A 473 -14.07 18.61 -6.20
C LYS A 473 -15.24 19.58 -6.18
N LYS A 474 -15.73 20.02 -7.34
CA LYS A 474 -16.92 20.90 -7.42
C LYS A 474 -18.15 20.18 -6.90
N VAL A 475 -18.39 18.95 -7.34
CA VAL A 475 -19.53 18.13 -6.87
C VAL A 475 -19.48 17.90 -5.36
N GLN A 476 -18.31 17.54 -4.83
CA GLN A 476 -18.11 17.38 -3.37
C GLN A 476 -18.37 18.67 -2.60
N LYS A 477 -17.83 19.80 -3.10
CA LYS A 477 -18.03 21.12 -2.49
C LYS A 477 -19.50 21.54 -2.48
N THR A 478 -20.20 21.37 -3.60
CA THR A 478 -21.64 21.70 -3.70
C THR A 478 -22.48 20.86 -2.75
N ALA A 479 -22.22 19.55 -2.65
CA ALA A 479 -22.91 18.67 -1.71
C ALA A 479 -22.69 19.12 -0.25
N GLN A 480 -21.44 19.47 0.09
CA GLN A 480 -21.07 19.97 1.40
C GLN A 480 -21.75 21.32 1.74
N GLU A 481 -21.71 22.29 0.82
CA GLU A 481 -22.29 23.63 1.02
C GLU A 481 -23.81 23.57 1.18
N LYS A 482 -24.48 22.72 0.40
CA LYS A 482 -25.94 22.53 0.45
C LYS A 482 -26.40 21.54 1.52
N ARG A 483 -25.48 20.93 2.26
CA ARG A 483 -25.78 19.84 3.23
C ARG A 483 -26.59 18.70 2.60
N LEU A 484 -26.31 18.40 1.33
CA LEU A 484 -26.95 17.30 0.60
C LEU A 484 -26.06 16.04 0.67
N PRO A 485 -26.64 14.84 0.64
CA PRO A 485 -25.86 13.63 0.49
C PRO A 485 -25.08 13.67 -0.82
N LEU A 486 -23.83 13.19 -0.79
CA LEU A 486 -23.00 13.11 -1.98
C LEU A 486 -23.62 12.10 -2.94
N LYS A 487 -23.87 12.50 -4.19
CA LYS A 487 -24.46 11.65 -5.23
C LYS A 487 -23.59 11.64 -6.48
N CYS A 488 -23.65 10.54 -7.22
CA CYS A 488 -23.04 10.44 -8.54
C CYS A 488 -23.80 11.33 -9.53
N PRO A 489 -23.16 12.25 -10.26
CA PRO A 489 -23.85 13.11 -11.21
C PRO A 489 -24.39 12.37 -12.45
N PHE A 490 -24.01 11.12 -12.66
CA PHE A 490 -24.39 10.34 -13.86
C PHE A 490 -25.55 9.37 -13.61
N CYS A 491 -25.68 8.80 -12.41
CA CYS A 491 -26.78 7.88 -12.07
C CYS A 491 -27.62 8.34 -10.87
N ASN A 492 -27.27 9.46 -10.25
CA ASN A 492 -27.95 10.02 -9.07
C ASN A 492 -27.98 9.11 -7.82
N GLU A 493 -27.25 7.99 -7.83
CA GLU A 493 -27.06 7.12 -6.66
C GLU A 493 -26.18 7.78 -5.61
N LEU A 494 -26.36 7.39 -4.34
CA LEU A 494 -25.51 7.84 -3.23
C LEU A 494 -24.07 7.42 -3.46
N ALA A 495 -23.17 8.40 -3.48
CA ALA A 495 -21.75 8.19 -3.61
C ALA A 495 -21.09 8.20 -2.23
N GLN A 496 -20.40 7.11 -1.89
CA GLN A 496 -19.62 7.01 -0.66
C GLN A 496 -18.32 7.81 -0.75
N MET A 497 -17.64 7.72 -1.90
CA MET A 497 -16.41 8.45 -2.16
C MET A 497 -16.14 8.58 -3.65
N PHE A 498 -15.29 9.54 -4.00
CA PHE A 498 -14.71 9.71 -5.33
C PHE A 498 -13.23 9.36 -5.25
N CYS A 499 -12.82 8.30 -5.96
CA CYS A 499 -11.44 7.82 -5.98
C CYS A 499 -10.76 8.26 -7.28
N ARG A 500 -9.48 8.63 -7.19
CA ARG A 500 -8.67 8.89 -8.38
C ARG A 500 -8.16 7.54 -8.92
N VAL A 501 -8.22 7.36 -10.24
CA VAL A 501 -7.82 6.10 -10.90
C VAL A 501 -6.29 6.01 -11.09
N PHE A 502 -5.56 7.07 -10.77
CA PHE A 502 -4.10 7.16 -10.91
C PHE A 502 -3.45 7.96 -9.77
#